data_AF-A0A841RDB1-F1
#
_entry.id   AF-A0A841RDB1-F1
#
_cell.length_a   1.000
_cell.length_b   1.000
_cell.length_c   1.000
_cell.angle_alpha   90.00
_cell.angle_beta   90.00
_cell.angle_gamma   90.00
#
_symmetry.space_group_name_H-M   'P 1'
#
loop_
_entity.id
_entity.type
_entity.pdbx_description
1 polymer ?
#
loop_
_entity_poly.entity_id
_entity_poly.type
_entity_poly.pdbx_seq_one_letter_code
_entity_poly.pdbx_strand_id
1 'polypeptide(L)' 'MVSEEKKKVIALFEEGRVLYKERSFGEAIKKFAQALKIDSDDGPSKVYYARCKHYMSNPPSEDWDGVFVMTSK' A
#
# COMPACT_ATOMS: atom_id res chain seq x y z
N MET A 1 -20.29 -14.72 4.93
CA MET A 1 -18.89 -15.09 5.22
C MET A 1 -18.01 -14.46 4.15
N VAL A 2 -16.86 -13.91 4.54
CA VAL A 2 -15.86 -13.37 3.59
C VAL A 2 -15.16 -14.56 2.91
N SER A 3 -14.96 -14.51 1.58
CA SER A 3 -14.29 -15.58 0.84
C SER A 3 -12.82 -15.74 1.28
N GLU A 4 -12.25 -16.93 1.08
CA GLU A 4 -10.83 -17.19 1.40
C GLU A 4 -9.89 -16.26 0.61
N GLU A 5 -10.21 -15.98 -0.65
CA GLU A 5 -9.48 -15.01 -1.47
C GLU A 5 -9.51 -13.62 -0.85
N LYS A 6 -10.67 -13.17 -0.37
CA LYS A 6 -10.78 -11.85 0.24
C LYS A 6 -10.06 -11.79 1.58
N LYS A 7 -10.04 -12.87 2.38
CA LYS A 7 -9.20 -12.95 3.59
C LYS A 7 -7.72 -12.81 3.25
N LYS A 8 -7.26 -13.44 2.17
CA LYS A 8 -5.87 -13.34 1.71
C LYS A 8 -5.52 -11.92 1.24
N VAL A 9 -6.43 -11.26 0.53
CA VAL A 9 -6.28 -9.83 0.14
C VAL A 9 -6.14 -8.94 1.38
N ILE A 10 -6.99 -9.15 2.40
CA ILE A 10 -6.94 -8.39 3.65
C ILE A 10 -5.58 -8.57 4.35
N ALA A 11 -5.10 -9.82 4.49
CA ALA A 11 -3.80 -10.09 5.12
C ALA A 11 -2.64 -9.42 4.37
N LEU A 12 -2.61 -9.53 3.04
CA LEU A 12 -1.58 -8.86 2.21
C LEU A 12 -1.63 -7.34 2.33
N PHE A 13 -2.84 -6.76 2.39
CA PHE A 13 -3.02 -5.33 2.56
C PHE A 13 -2.54 -4.86 3.95
N GLU A 14 -2.83 -5.62 5.00
CA GLU A 14 -2.36 -5.34 6.36
C GLU A 14 -0.82 -5.37 6.46
N GLU A 15 -0.19 -6.41 5.91
CA GLU A 15 1.28 -6.49 5.82
C GLU A 15 1.88 -5.31 5.05
N GLY A 16 1.27 -4.97 3.90
CA GLY A 16 1.70 -3.82 3.09
C GLY A 16 1.58 -2.50 3.86
N ARG A 17 0.53 -2.33 4.68
CA ARG A 17 0.32 -1.12 5.49
C ARG A 17 1.33 -0.97 6.61
N VAL A 18 1.77 -2.07 7.23
CA VAL A 18 2.84 -2.03 8.25
C VAL A 18 4.13 -1.53 7.60
N LEU A 19 4.56 -2.17 6.50
CA LEU A 19 5.75 -1.77 5.75
C LEU A 19 5.67 -0.34 5.23
N TYR A 20 4.49 0.10 4.78
CA TYR A 20 4.27 1.48 4.33
C TYR A 20 4.53 2.49 5.45
N LYS A 21 4.05 2.23 6.67
CA LYS A 21 4.30 3.10 7.83
C LYS A 21 5.77 3.12 8.24
N GLU A 22 6.48 2.02 8.03
CA GLU A 22 7.92 1.92 8.25
C GLU A 22 8.76 2.56 7.13
N ARG A 23 8.13 3.21 6.14
CA ARG A 23 8.77 3.79 4.94
C ARG A 23 9.49 2.75 4.07
N SER A 24 9.21 1.47 4.28
CA SER A 24 9.67 0.34 3.46
C SER A 24 8.86 0.23 2.17
N PHE A 25 8.77 1.31 1.39
CA PHE A 25 7.87 1.42 0.23
C PHE A 25 8.13 0.38 -0.86
N GLY A 26 9.39 -0.03 -1.04
CA GLY A 26 9.77 -1.09 -1.98
C GLY A 26 9.26 -2.48 -1.60
N GLU A 27 9.08 -2.77 -0.31
CA GLU A 27 8.47 -4.02 0.15
C GLU A 27 6.94 -3.87 0.23
N ALA A 28 6.45 -2.73 0.70
CA ALA A 28 5.02 -2.43 0.77
C ALA A 28 4.34 -2.56 -0.61
N ILE A 29 4.95 -2.00 -1.67
CA ILE A 29 4.41 -2.07 -3.04
C ILE A 29 4.26 -3.52 -3.53
N LYS A 30 5.14 -4.44 -3.12
CA LYS A 30 5.06 -5.86 -3.50
C LYS A 30 3.84 -6.52 -2.87
N LYS A 31 3.54 -6.21 -1.60
CA LYS A 31 2.36 -6.73 -0.89
C LYS A 31 1.07 -6.24 -1.52
N PHE A 32 0.97 -4.95 -1.82
CA PHE A 32 -0.20 -4.41 -2.53
C PHE A 32 -0.34 -4.99 -3.95
N ALA A 33 0.76 -5.20 -4.67
CA ALA A 33 0.73 -5.85 -5.98
C ALA A 33 0.24 -7.31 -5.89
N GLN A 34 0.62 -8.04 -4.83
CA GLN A 34 0.13 -9.40 -4.60
C GLN A 34 -1.38 -9.41 -4.28
N ALA A 35 -1.86 -8.44 -3.50
CA ALA A 35 -3.29 -8.28 -3.23
C ALA A 35 -4.07 -8.01 -4.53
N LEU A 36 -3.56 -7.09 -5.37
CA LEU A 36 -4.16 -6.75 -6.67
C LEU A 36 -4.10 -7.87 -7.72
N LYS A 37 -3.21 -8.86 -7.55
CA LYS A 37 -3.21 -10.07 -8.38
C LYS A 37 -4.37 -11.01 -8.04
N ILE A 38 -4.89 -10.95 -6.81
CA ILE A 38 -6.01 -11.77 -6.35
C ILE A 38 -7.34 -11.03 -6.59
N ASP A 39 -7.40 -9.77 -6.15
CA ASP A 39 -8.55 -8.89 -6.33
C ASP A 39 -8.05 -7.62 -7.00
N SER A 40 -8.14 -7.60 -8.34
CA SER A 40 -7.72 -6.45 -9.14
C SER A 40 -8.55 -5.21 -8.88
N ASP A 41 -9.66 -5.30 -8.16
CA ASP A 41 -10.55 -4.19 -7.81
C ASP A 41 -10.46 -3.76 -6.34
N ASP A 42 -9.50 -4.30 -5.59
CA ASP A 42 -9.22 -3.84 -4.23
C ASP A 42 -8.73 -2.38 -4.20
N GLY A 43 -9.69 -1.47 -4.00
CA GLY A 43 -9.46 -0.03 -3.98
C GLY A 43 -8.35 0.41 -3.02
N PRO A 44 -8.33 -0.06 -1.75
CA PRO A 44 -7.25 0.26 -0.82
C PRO A 44 -5.87 -0.14 -1.34
N SER A 45 -5.71 -1.36 -1.88
CA SER A 45 -4.43 -1.80 -2.44
C SER A 45 -4.01 -0.95 -3.65
N LYS A 46 -4.94 -0.55 -4.54
CA LYS A 46 -4.62 0.37 -5.66
C LYS A 46 -4.06 1.70 -5.16
N VAL A 47 -4.72 2.30 -4.16
CA VAL A 47 -4.31 3.59 -3.58
C VAL A 47 -2.91 3.49 -2.97
N TYR A 48 -2.69 2.51 -2.10
CA TYR A 48 -1.39 2.38 -1.43
C TYR A 48 -0.27 1.96 -2.38
N TYR A 49 -0.56 1.16 -3.41
CA TYR A 49 0.39 0.85 -4.47
C TYR A 49 0.86 2.13 -5.20
N ALA A 50 -0.06 3.02 -5.56
CA ALA A 50 0.26 4.30 -6.18
C ALA A 50 1.07 5.22 -5.23
N ARG A 51 0.71 5.27 -3.95
CA ARG A 51 1.46 6.04 -2.93
C ARG A 51 2.87 5.52 -2.74
N CYS A 52 3.08 4.20 -2.73
CA CYS A 52 4.42 3.62 -2.68
C CYS A 52 5.25 4.06 -3.88
N LYS A 53 4.70 4.01 -5.11
CA LYS A 53 5.41 4.52 -6.30
C LYS A 53 5.80 5.99 -6.15
N HIS A 54 4.89 6.81 -5.65
CA HIS A 54 5.15 8.22 -5.40
C HIS A 54 6.30 8.41 -4.41
N TYR A 55 6.24 7.78 -3.24
CA TYR A 55 7.25 7.93 -2.19
C TYR A 55 8.59 7.24 -2.48
N MET A 56 8.62 6.23 -3.35
CA MET A 56 9.89 5.70 -3.85
C MET A 56 10.63 6.73 -4.73
N SER A 57 9.90 7.60 -5.43
CA SER A 57 10.48 8.65 -6.28
C SER A 57 10.65 9.99 -5.54
N ASN A 58 9.78 10.26 -4.56
CA ASN A 58 9.72 11.48 -3.76
C ASN A 58 9.64 11.09 -2.29
N PRO A 59 10.75 10.62 -1.67
CA PRO A 59 10.71 10.13 -0.29
C PRO A 59 10.11 11.19 0.63
N PRO A 60 9.21 10.80 1.55
CA PRO A 60 8.64 11.75 2.48
C PRO A 60 9.71 12.24 3.45
N SER A 61 9.41 13.33 4.15
CA SER A 61 10.29 13.89 5.19
C SER A 61 10.61 12.88 6.31
N GLU A 62 11.64 13.15 7.08
CA GLU A 62 12.06 12.30 8.20
C GLU A 62 11.03 12.23 9.33
N ASP A 63 10.27 13.31 9.53
CA ASP A 63 9.18 13.45 10.50
C ASP A 63 7.82 12.93 9.99
N TRP A 64 7.82 12.22 8.87
CA TRP A 64 6.59 11.71 8.27
C TRP A 64 5.84 10.74 9.19
N ASP A 65 4.57 11.06 9.46
CA ASP A 65 3.68 10.38 10.40
C ASP A 65 2.82 9.28 9.74
N GLY A 66 3.06 8.99 8.46
CA GLY A 66 2.28 8.04 7.66
C GLY A 66 1.13 8.66 6.87
N VAL A 67 0.92 9.98 6.95
CA VAL A 67 -0.13 10.68 6.19
C VAL A 67 0.32 10.92 4.75
N PHE A 68 -0.50 10.49 3.80
CA PHE A 68 -0.26 10.84 2.41
C PHE A 68 -0.73 12.27 2.13
N VAL A 69 0.22 13.16 1.84
CA VAL A 69 -0.08 14.53 1.41
C VAL A 69 -0.10 14.55 -0.11
N MET A 70 -1.29 14.70 -0.69
CA MET A 70 -1.45 14.84 -2.13
C MET A 70 -1.10 16.28 -2.52
N THR A 71 0.12 16.50 -3.00
CA THR A 71 0.57 17.79 -3.54
C THR A 71 0.05 17.98 -4.96
N SER A 72 -1.27 18.16 -5.10
CA SER A 72 -1.84 18.69 -6.35
C SER A 72 -2.05 20.19 -6.20
N LYS A 73 -1.51 20.95 -7.15
CA LYS A 73 -1.72 22.39 -7.32
C LYS A 73 -3.17 22.75 -7.64
#